data_AF-A0A1M4E7H4-F1
#
_entry.id   AF-A0A1M4E7H4-F1
#
_cell.length_a   1.000
_cell.length_b   1.000
_cell.length_c   1.000
_cell.angle_alpha   90.00
_cell.angle_beta   90.00
_cell.angle_gamma   90.00
#
_symmetry.space_group_name_H-M   'P 1'
#
loop_
_entity.id
_entity.type
_entity.pdbx_description
1 polymer ?
#
loop_
_entity_poly.entity_id
_entity_poly.type
_entity_poly.pdbx_seq_one_letter_code
_entity_poly.pdbx_strand_id
1 'polypeptide(L)'
;MMYGPPPADYPRYPEYPRATNSPPIIVLVSGLAALLGFLLGVLVGFGAGTTSEEEPEPRVTVTIDETPPQESVPAPTAPPEGTQPPAQSQPPAQTPPGQTPPGQTPPGQTPPGQTPPAQGATTPGAGATAPAVELSSLLRTLVVGTDIQPGTYRTTGPMSGFPLCYWARLRTPTGGVIATGMPNGPATVTIAASDKAFQTGGCVEWTKA
;
A
#
# COMPACT_ATOMS: atom_id res chain seq x y z
N MET A 1 85.61 14.86 -23.14
CA MET A 1 84.33 14.86 -23.90
C MET A 1 83.24 14.53 -22.90
N MET A 2 82.47 15.56 -22.52
CA MET A 2 81.48 15.57 -21.44
C MET A 2 80.18 14.98 -21.95
N TYR A 3 79.66 13.91 -21.33
CA TYR A 3 78.28 13.48 -21.51
C TYR A 3 77.39 14.41 -20.69
N GLY A 4 76.66 15.31 -21.36
CA GLY A 4 75.63 16.14 -20.74
C GLY A 4 74.37 15.32 -20.43
N PRO A 5 73.53 15.75 -19.46
CA PRO A 5 72.29 15.08 -19.13
C PRO A 5 71.33 15.04 -20.33
N PRO A 6 70.51 13.99 -20.47
CA PRO A 6 69.55 13.90 -21.56
C PRO A 6 68.51 15.04 -21.50
N PRO A 7 68.01 15.54 -22.64
CA PRO A 7 67.02 16.61 -22.69
C PRO A 7 65.72 16.18 -21.98
N ALA A 8 65.14 17.09 -21.21
CA ALA A 8 64.01 16.84 -20.32
C ALA A 8 62.65 16.65 -21.03
N ASP A 9 62.59 16.81 -22.35
CA ASP A 9 61.34 16.87 -23.10
C ASP A 9 61.13 15.62 -23.97
N TYR A 10 60.87 14.49 -23.30
CA TYR A 10 60.08 13.43 -23.93
C TYR A 10 58.60 13.73 -23.68
N PRO A 11 57.75 13.89 -24.72
CA PRO A 11 56.32 13.97 -24.51
C PRO A 11 55.88 12.66 -23.85
N ARG A 12 55.33 12.76 -22.64
CA ARG A 12 54.72 11.61 -21.98
C ARG A 12 53.64 11.08 -22.90
N TYR A 13 53.67 9.78 -23.17
CA TYR A 13 52.59 9.08 -23.86
C TYR A 13 51.25 9.52 -23.24
N PRO A 14 50.19 9.71 -24.05
CA PRO A 14 48.88 9.95 -23.48
C PRO A 14 48.56 8.78 -22.54
N GLU A 15 48.36 9.08 -21.26
CA GLU A 15 47.80 8.08 -20.36
C GLU A 15 46.44 7.70 -20.92
N TYR A 16 46.33 6.47 -21.43
CA TYR A 16 45.03 5.90 -21.69
C TYR A 16 44.27 5.84 -20.36
N PRO A 17 43.03 6.31 -20.29
CA PRO A 17 42.24 6.18 -19.08
C PRO A 17 42.17 4.70 -18.73
N ARG A 18 42.72 4.35 -17.56
CA ARG A 18 42.63 3.00 -17.01
C ARG A 18 41.16 2.59 -17.02
N ALA A 19 40.86 1.43 -17.61
CA ALA A 19 39.50 0.88 -17.63
C ALA A 19 38.92 1.00 -16.21
N THR A 20 37.86 1.80 -16.08
CA THR A 20 37.27 2.13 -14.80
C THR A 20 36.55 0.88 -14.30
N ASN A 21 37.23 0.11 -13.45
CA ASN A 21 36.67 -1.01 -12.70
C ASN A 21 35.78 -0.48 -11.56
N SER A 22 34.83 0.42 -11.88
CA SER A 22 33.83 0.86 -10.93
C SER A 22 32.75 -0.22 -10.84
N PRO A 23 32.51 -0.81 -9.66
CA PRO A 23 31.43 -1.77 -9.45
C PRO A 23 30.08 -1.34 -10.05
N PRO A 24 29.62 -0.07 -9.95
CA PRO A 24 28.34 0.32 -10.56
C PRO A 24 28.36 0.31 -12.09
N ILE A 25 29.49 0.63 -12.73
CA ILE A 25 29.61 0.63 -14.19
C ILE A 25 29.59 -0.81 -14.70
N ILE A 26 30.27 -1.73 -14.00
CA ILE A 26 30.26 -3.16 -14.33
C ILE A 26 28.82 -3.69 -14.24
N VAL A 27 28.11 -3.42 -13.14
CA VAL A 27 26.71 -3.85 -12.97
C VAL A 27 25.80 -3.28 -14.07
N LEU A 28 25.99 -2.01 -14.43
CA LEU A 28 25.19 -1.35 -15.47
C LEU A 28 25.42 -1.96 -16.85
N VAL A 29 26.68 -2.17 -17.26
CA VAL A 29 27.02 -2.74 -18.56
C VAL A 29 26.58 -4.21 -18.65
N SER A 30 26.82 -5.00 -17.59
CA SER A 30 26.36 -6.40 -17.53
C SER A 30 24.83 -6.51 -17.55
N GLY A 31 24.13 -5.63 -16.83
CA GLY A 31 22.67 -5.60 -16.82
C GLY A 31 22.06 -5.23 -18.17
N LEU A 32 22.63 -4.22 -18.86
CA LEU A 32 22.20 -3.83 -20.20
C LEU A 32 22.40 -4.97 -21.20
N ALA A 33 23.56 -5.64 -21.17
CA ALA A 33 23.85 -6.77 -22.06
C ALA A 33 22.88 -7.94 -21.83
N ALA A 34 22.59 -8.28 -20.57
CA ALA A 34 21.63 -9.33 -20.24
C ALA A 34 20.21 -9.00 -20.70
N LEU A 35 19.77 -7.74 -20.52
CA LEU A 35 18.46 -7.28 -20.97
C LEU A 35 18.31 -7.31 -22.50
N LEU A 36 19.34 -6.87 -23.23
CA LEU A 36 19.36 -6.93 -24.68
C LEU A 36 19.36 -8.38 -25.19
N GLY A 37 20.12 -9.27 -24.56
CA GLY A 37 20.10 -10.70 -24.86
C GLY A 37 18.74 -11.35 -24.61
N PHE A 38 18.09 -11.02 -23.48
CA PHE A 38 16.75 -11.51 -23.17
C PHE A 38 15.70 -11.01 -24.17
N LEU A 39 15.72 -9.73 -24.53
CA LEU A 39 14.79 -9.16 -25.51
C LEU A 39 14.95 -9.79 -26.90
N LEU A 40 16.19 -10.01 -27.35
CA LEU A 40 16.46 -10.71 -28.61
C LEU A 40 16.04 -12.18 -28.56
N GLY A 41 16.24 -12.85 -27.41
CA GLY A 41 15.78 -14.23 -27.21
C GLY A 41 14.26 -14.38 -27.23
N VAL A 42 13.51 -13.46 -26.64
CA VAL A 42 12.04 -13.45 -26.65
C VAL A 42 11.49 -13.27 -28.07
N LEU A 43 12.14 -12.47 -28.92
CA LEU A 43 11.74 -12.29 -30.32
C LEU A 43 11.96 -13.53 -31.20
N VAL A 44 13.01 -14.33 -30.93
CA VAL A 44 13.25 -15.59 -31.65
C VAL A 44 12.40 -16.74 -31.09
N GLY A 45 12.02 -16.71 -29.81
CA GLY A 45 11.25 -17.76 -29.13
C GLY A 45 9.75 -17.82 -29.47
N PHE A 46 9.20 -16.87 -30.22
CA PHE A 46 7.76 -16.85 -30.60
C PHE A 46 7.49 -17.18 -32.08
N GLY A 47 8.50 -17.64 -32.82
CA GLY A 47 8.42 -17.83 -34.28
C GLY A 47 8.53 -19.28 -34.76
N ALA A 48 7.75 -20.21 -34.20
CA ALA A 48 7.54 -21.55 -34.78
C ALA A 48 6.25 -22.21 -34.25
N GLY A 49 5.11 -21.52 -34.41
CA GLY A 49 3.79 -22.14 -34.36
C GLY A 49 3.31 -22.34 -35.78
N THR A 50 3.44 -23.56 -36.29
CA THR A 50 3.04 -24.00 -37.61
C THR A 50 1.56 -23.74 -37.90
N THR A 51 1.29 -23.29 -39.11
CA THR A 51 0.06 -23.51 -39.89
C THR A 51 -0.58 -24.87 -39.58
N SER A 52 -1.85 -24.86 -39.20
CA SER A 52 -2.82 -25.95 -39.34
C SER A 52 -4.20 -25.26 -39.26
N GLU A 53 -4.71 -24.80 -40.40
CA GLU A 53 -5.66 -25.53 -41.25
C GLU A 53 -7.09 -25.32 -40.74
N GLU A 54 -7.84 -24.65 -41.61
CA GLU A 54 -9.26 -24.30 -41.53
C GLU A 54 -10.12 -25.58 -41.54
N GLU A 55 -10.93 -25.82 -40.50
CA GLU A 55 -12.01 -26.81 -40.54
C GLU A 55 -13.20 -26.30 -39.69
N PRO A 56 -14.45 -26.31 -40.22
CA PRO A 56 -15.48 -25.34 -39.87
C PRO A 56 -16.18 -25.61 -38.53
N GLU A 57 -16.68 -24.52 -37.96
CA GLU A 57 -17.33 -24.39 -36.65
C GLU A 57 -18.33 -25.51 -36.30
N PRO A 58 -18.34 -26.01 -35.04
CA PRO A 58 -19.51 -26.74 -34.56
C PRO A 58 -20.67 -25.76 -34.45
N ARG A 59 -21.54 -25.76 -35.46
CA ARG A 59 -22.84 -25.09 -35.42
C ARG A 59 -23.65 -25.67 -34.27
N VAL A 60 -23.67 -24.97 -33.14
CA VAL A 60 -24.57 -25.26 -32.02
C VAL A 60 -25.99 -24.90 -32.48
N THR A 61 -26.70 -25.87 -33.03
CA THR A 61 -28.16 -25.80 -33.20
C THR A 61 -28.79 -25.86 -31.82
N VAL A 62 -29.11 -24.70 -31.26
CA VAL A 62 -29.99 -24.60 -30.09
C VAL A 62 -31.39 -24.98 -30.56
N THR A 63 -31.83 -26.19 -30.20
CA THR A 63 -33.22 -26.59 -30.33
C THR A 63 -34.03 -25.75 -29.33
N ILE A 64 -34.68 -24.70 -29.83
CA ILE A 64 -35.68 -23.94 -29.09
C ILE A 64 -36.89 -24.87 -28.97
N ASP A 65 -37.09 -25.46 -27.79
CA ASP A 65 -38.34 -26.14 -27.46
C ASP A 65 -39.38 -25.04 -27.18
N GLU A 66 -40.17 -24.75 -28.21
CA GLU A 66 -41.26 -23.80 -28.20
C GLU A 66 -42.42 -24.38 -27.37
N THR A 67 -42.49 -24.04 -26.09
CA THR A 67 -43.72 -24.25 -25.30
C THR A 67 -44.65 -23.05 -25.52
N PRO A 68 -45.84 -23.23 -26.11
CA PRO A 68 -46.75 -22.15 -26.48
C PRO A 68 -47.44 -21.52 -25.25
N PRO A 69 -47.91 -20.26 -25.37
CA PRO A 69 -48.49 -19.50 -24.27
C PRO A 69 -49.92 -19.98 -23.95
N GLN A 70 -50.20 -20.23 -22.67
CA GLN A 70 -51.59 -20.39 -22.21
C GLN A 70 -52.10 -19.05 -21.68
N GLU A 71 -52.87 -18.42 -22.55
CA GLU A 71 -53.70 -17.24 -22.30
C GLU A 71 -55.11 -17.67 -21.86
N SER A 72 -55.56 -17.11 -20.73
CA SER A 72 -56.96 -16.81 -20.36
C SER A 72 -58.01 -17.93 -20.20
N VAL A 73 -58.77 -17.91 -19.08
CA VAL A 73 -60.25 -17.92 -19.00
C VAL A 73 -60.66 -17.53 -17.54
N PRO A 74 -61.77 -16.79 -17.29
CA PRO A 74 -61.93 -15.88 -16.14
C PRO A 74 -62.77 -16.42 -14.96
N ALA A 75 -62.89 -15.57 -13.95
CA ALA A 75 -63.61 -15.72 -12.67
C ALA A 75 -65.09 -16.14 -12.76
N PRO A 76 -65.64 -16.60 -11.63
CA PRO A 76 -66.92 -16.05 -11.18
C PRO A 76 -66.91 -15.57 -9.72
N THR A 77 -67.21 -14.28 -9.56
CA THR A 77 -68.25 -13.68 -8.69
C THR A 77 -68.33 -14.09 -7.19
N ALA A 78 -68.02 -13.11 -6.32
CA ALA A 78 -68.32 -13.06 -4.86
C ALA A 78 -69.76 -12.51 -4.58
N PRO A 79 -70.18 -12.03 -3.38
CA PRO A 79 -69.90 -12.26 -1.93
C PRO A 79 -71.28 -12.49 -1.18
N PRO A 80 -71.58 -12.20 0.13
CA PRO A 80 -70.84 -11.65 1.29
C PRO A 80 -70.90 -12.58 2.52
N GLU A 81 -70.25 -12.38 3.66
CA GLU A 81 -70.43 -11.33 4.67
C GLU A 81 -69.60 -11.76 5.90
N GLY A 82 -69.09 -10.82 6.72
CA GLY A 82 -68.72 -11.14 8.10
C GLY A 82 -67.38 -10.59 8.62
N THR A 83 -67.42 -9.34 9.06
CA THR A 83 -66.83 -8.87 10.33
C THR A 83 -65.30 -8.67 10.42
N GLN A 84 -64.85 -7.42 10.17
CA GLN A 84 -63.69 -6.82 10.84
C GLN A 84 -64.04 -6.41 12.28
N PRO A 85 -63.09 -6.44 13.24
CA PRO A 85 -62.45 -5.19 13.70
C PRO A 85 -60.99 -5.38 14.22
N PRO A 86 -60.33 -4.36 14.79
CA PRO A 86 -59.67 -3.23 14.12
C PRO A 86 -58.13 -3.27 14.24
N ALA A 87 -57.50 -2.33 13.53
CA ALA A 87 -56.07 -2.04 13.51
C ALA A 87 -55.39 -2.08 14.88
N GLN A 88 -54.34 -2.91 15.01
CA GLN A 88 -53.38 -2.79 16.10
C GLN A 88 -52.35 -1.73 15.75
N SER A 89 -52.42 -0.64 16.49
CA SER A 89 -51.52 0.49 16.48
C SER A 89 -50.08 0.05 16.77
N GLN A 90 -49.15 0.50 15.93
CA GLN A 90 -47.71 0.51 16.24
C GLN A 90 -47.47 1.35 17.52
N PRO A 91 -46.71 0.85 18.50
CA PRO A 91 -46.15 1.71 19.53
C PRO A 91 -44.96 2.52 18.98
N PRO A 92 -44.78 3.77 19.43
CA PRO A 92 -43.74 4.67 18.95
C PRO A 92 -42.34 4.22 19.41
N ALA A 93 -41.34 4.61 18.62
CA ALA A 93 -39.93 4.57 18.96
C ALA A 93 -39.71 5.11 20.39
N GLN A 94 -39.18 4.26 21.27
CA GLN A 94 -38.64 4.67 22.55
C GLN A 94 -37.12 4.58 22.49
N THR A 95 -36.48 5.74 22.39
CA THR A 95 -35.08 5.95 22.75
C THR A 95 -34.91 5.73 24.26
N PRO A 96 -33.99 4.85 24.71
CA PRO A 96 -33.65 4.76 26.12
C PRO A 96 -32.98 6.07 26.61
N PRO A 97 -33.33 6.58 27.80
CA PRO A 97 -32.61 7.69 28.44
C PRO A 97 -31.21 7.26 28.84
N GLY A 98 -30.28 8.22 28.79
CA GLY A 98 -28.87 8.01 29.11
C GLY A 98 -28.63 7.25 30.41
N GLN A 99 -27.78 6.23 30.30
CA GLN A 99 -27.04 5.68 31.44
C GLN A 99 -25.56 5.91 31.15
N THR A 100 -25.02 6.94 31.79
CA THR A 100 -23.58 7.19 31.90
C THR A 100 -22.99 6.07 32.77
N PRO A 101 -21.98 5.31 32.30
CA PRO A 101 -21.21 4.45 33.19
C PRO A 101 -20.52 5.30 34.27
N PRO A 102 -20.49 4.87 35.55
CA PRO A 102 -19.80 5.58 36.60
C PRO A 102 -18.30 5.64 36.31
N GLY A 103 -17.75 6.84 36.48
CA GLY A 103 -16.38 7.19 36.13
C GLY A 103 -15.34 6.24 36.71
N GLN A 104 -14.50 5.70 35.83
CA GLN A 104 -13.11 5.43 36.14
C GLN A 104 -12.29 6.35 35.25
N THR A 105 -11.89 7.49 35.82
CA THR A 105 -10.88 8.37 35.26
C THR A 105 -9.58 7.56 35.15
N PRO A 106 -9.02 7.34 33.94
CA PRO A 106 -7.64 6.90 33.85
C PRO A 106 -6.77 7.94 34.56
N PRO A 107 -5.80 7.55 35.41
CA PRO A 107 -4.85 8.49 35.99
C PRO A 107 -4.22 9.29 34.85
N GLY A 108 -4.30 10.61 34.96
CA GLY A 108 -3.84 11.55 33.95
C GLY A 108 -2.43 11.23 33.50
N GLN A 109 -2.30 10.92 32.22
CA GLN A 109 -1.12 11.28 31.46
C GLN A 109 -1.60 12.18 30.34
N THR A 110 -1.64 13.47 30.64
CA THR A 110 -1.66 14.52 29.64
C THR A 110 -0.54 14.19 28.64
N PRO A 111 -0.83 14.01 27.34
CA PRO A 111 0.23 14.03 26.36
C PRO A 111 0.97 15.36 26.54
N PRO A 112 2.31 15.38 26.71
CA PRO A 112 3.04 16.63 26.60
C PRO A 112 2.67 17.22 25.24
N GLY A 113 2.12 18.43 25.28
CA GLY A 113 1.55 19.09 24.12
C GLY A 113 2.51 19.09 22.94
N GLN A 114 2.00 18.67 21.80
CA GLN A 114 2.50 19.13 20.52
C GLN A 114 1.30 19.70 19.77
N THR A 115 1.18 21.01 19.86
CA THR A 115 0.45 21.82 18.90
C THR A 115 0.86 21.35 17.50
N PRO A 116 -0.07 21.05 16.58
CA PRO A 116 0.29 20.80 15.19
C PRO A 116 1.08 22.01 14.68
N PRO A 117 2.27 21.86 14.08
CA PRO A 117 2.90 22.97 13.39
C PRO A 117 1.94 23.40 12.28
N ALA A 118 1.48 24.65 12.36
CA ALA A 118 0.87 25.33 11.24
C ALA A 118 1.82 25.21 10.05
N GLN A 119 1.26 24.84 8.90
CA GLN A 119 1.97 24.75 7.62
C GLN A 119 2.58 26.11 7.28
N GLY A 120 3.88 26.25 7.50
CA GLY A 120 4.71 27.30 6.93
C GLY A 120 5.65 26.64 5.93
N ALA A 121 5.33 26.71 4.64
CA ALA A 121 6.25 26.34 3.60
C ALA A 121 7.39 27.37 3.55
N THR A 122 8.59 26.97 3.95
CA THR A 122 9.82 27.66 3.57
C THR A 122 10.72 26.70 2.82
N THR A 123 10.97 27.05 1.56
CA THR A 123 11.84 26.42 0.56
C THR A 123 13.14 25.86 1.14
N PRO A 124 13.53 24.60 0.83
CA PRO A 124 14.86 24.09 1.18
C PRO A 124 15.95 24.79 0.36
N GLY A 125 16.83 25.51 1.06
CA GLY A 125 18.12 25.95 0.55
C GLY A 125 19.03 24.75 0.28
N ALA A 126 19.78 24.85 -0.82
CA ALA A 126 20.68 23.84 -1.33
C ALA A 126 21.72 23.38 -0.28
N GLY A 127 21.85 22.07 -0.11
CA GLY A 127 22.93 21.46 0.66
C GLY A 127 22.87 19.93 0.69
N ALA A 128 23.83 19.30 0.02
CA ALA A 128 24.19 17.87 0.04
C ALA A 128 23.17 16.88 -0.56
N THR A 129 23.40 16.52 -1.83
CA THR A 129 22.74 15.43 -2.56
C THR A 129 23.18 14.06 -2.03
N ALA A 130 22.69 13.67 -0.85
CA ALA A 130 22.44 12.26 -0.58
C ALA A 130 21.21 11.84 -1.43
N PRO A 131 21.13 10.61 -1.96
CA PRO A 131 19.90 10.16 -2.59
C PRO A 131 18.79 10.25 -1.54
N ALA A 132 17.78 11.08 -1.81
CA ALA A 132 16.59 11.13 -0.98
C ALA A 132 15.93 9.75 -1.10
N VAL A 133 16.07 8.93 -0.06
CA VAL A 133 15.26 7.73 0.08
C VAL A 133 13.82 8.22 0.27
N GLU A 134 12.94 7.88 -0.67
CA GLU A 134 11.51 8.12 -0.55
C GLU A 134 11.06 7.45 0.76
N LEU A 135 10.67 8.26 1.75
CA LEU A 135 10.29 7.77 3.08
C LEU A 135 9.20 6.70 2.93
N SER A 136 8.29 6.90 1.98
CA SER A 136 7.24 5.98 1.57
C SER A 136 7.74 4.56 1.27
N SER A 137 8.93 4.41 0.66
CA SER A 137 9.52 3.11 0.33
C SER A 137 10.10 2.38 1.54
N LEU A 138 10.32 3.08 2.67
CA LEU A 138 10.80 2.52 3.92
C LEU A 138 9.67 2.16 4.89
N LEU A 139 8.43 2.56 4.56
CA LEU A 139 7.26 2.30 5.37
C LEU A 139 6.54 1.04 4.89
N ARG A 140 6.11 0.20 5.85
CA ARG A 140 5.19 -0.89 5.60
C ARG A 140 3.79 -0.51 6.08
N THR A 141 2.78 -0.85 5.29
CA THR A 141 1.36 -0.68 5.66
C THR A 141 0.79 -2.04 6.04
N LEU A 142 0.25 -2.15 7.25
CA LEU A 142 -0.40 -3.35 7.80
C LEU A 142 -1.91 -3.11 7.82
N VAL A 143 -2.69 -3.93 7.12
CA VAL A 143 -4.15 -3.86 7.08
C VAL A 143 -4.73 -4.33 8.42
N VAL A 144 -5.56 -3.50 9.04
CA VAL A 144 -6.16 -3.80 10.34
C VAL A 144 -7.24 -4.88 10.18
N GLY A 145 -7.18 -5.90 11.04
CA GLY A 145 -8.02 -7.10 10.98
C GLY A 145 -7.43 -8.23 10.13
N THR A 146 -6.42 -7.94 9.30
CA THR A 146 -5.73 -8.94 8.45
C THR A 146 -4.29 -9.12 8.90
N ASP A 147 -3.46 -8.08 8.77
CA ASP A 147 -2.03 -8.13 9.07
C ASP A 147 -1.74 -7.77 10.53
N ILE A 148 -2.58 -6.92 11.12
CA ILE A 148 -2.49 -6.51 12.53
C ILE A 148 -3.89 -6.44 13.14
N GLN A 149 -4.07 -6.99 14.34
CA GLN A 149 -5.36 -6.97 15.02
C GLN A 149 -5.58 -5.64 15.77
N PRO A 150 -6.83 -5.20 15.99
CA PRO A 150 -7.11 -4.09 16.90
C PRO A 150 -6.56 -4.37 18.30
N GLY A 151 -6.04 -3.34 18.97
CA GLY A 151 -5.45 -3.47 20.29
C GLY A 151 -4.39 -2.43 20.59
N THR A 152 -3.77 -2.57 21.76
CA THR A 152 -2.67 -1.72 22.19
C THR A 152 -1.35 -2.41 21.92
N TYR A 153 -0.41 -1.67 21.35
CA TYR A 153 0.90 -2.14 20.93
C TYR A 153 2.00 -1.27 21.52
N ARG A 154 3.15 -1.87 21.79
CA ARG A 154 4.36 -1.22 22.31
C ARG A 154 5.57 -1.47 21.41
N THR A 155 6.42 -0.47 21.31
CA THR A 155 7.76 -0.55 20.73
C THR A 155 8.76 0.03 21.70
N THR A 156 10.03 -0.38 21.61
CA THR A 156 11.14 0.23 22.34
C THR A 156 11.71 1.47 21.64
N GLY A 157 11.24 1.78 20.43
CA GLY A 157 11.62 2.99 19.67
C GLY A 157 12.31 2.66 18.34
N PRO A 158 13.23 3.53 17.87
CA PRO A 158 13.98 3.31 16.63
C PRO A 158 14.79 2.02 16.64
N MET A 159 14.76 1.29 15.53
CA MET A 159 15.63 0.14 15.28
C MET A 159 17.08 0.60 15.11
N SER A 160 18.05 -0.17 15.59
CA SER A 160 19.47 0.18 15.43
C SER A 160 19.83 0.34 13.95
N GLY A 161 20.52 1.43 13.60
CA GLY A 161 20.88 1.73 12.21
C GLY A 161 19.79 2.43 11.40
N PHE A 162 18.60 2.65 11.97
CA PHE A 162 17.55 3.47 11.37
C PHE A 162 17.41 4.80 12.13
N PRO A 163 17.44 5.95 11.44
CA PRO A 163 17.43 7.26 12.10
C PRO A 163 16.05 7.68 12.62
N LEU A 164 14.99 6.96 12.27
CA LEU A 164 13.61 7.32 12.59
C LEU A 164 12.77 6.07 12.90
N CYS A 165 11.94 6.14 13.94
CA CYS A 165 10.77 5.29 14.11
C CYS A 165 9.56 6.13 13.77
N TYR A 166 8.81 5.75 12.75
CA TYR A 166 7.57 6.39 12.35
C TYR A 166 6.41 5.41 12.47
N TRP A 167 5.25 5.93 12.86
CA TRP A 167 3.98 5.22 12.76
C TRP A 167 2.83 6.15 12.38
N ALA A 168 1.80 5.57 11.75
CA ALA A 168 0.52 6.22 11.52
C ALA A 168 -0.65 5.23 11.56
N ARG A 169 -1.77 5.67 12.13
CA ARG A 169 -3.08 5.04 12.00
C ARG A 169 -3.82 5.69 10.84
N LEU A 170 -4.40 4.90 9.95
CA LEU A 170 -4.97 5.38 8.68
C LEU A 170 -6.46 5.00 8.54
N ARG A 171 -7.23 5.91 7.92
CA ARG A 171 -8.65 5.71 7.55
C ARG A 171 -8.81 4.79 6.36
N THR A 172 -7.82 4.70 5.48
CA THR A 172 -7.77 3.75 4.36
C THR A 172 -6.35 3.18 4.23
N PRO A 173 -6.16 2.03 3.55
CA PRO A 173 -4.81 1.48 3.33
C PRO A 173 -3.87 2.40 2.54
N THR A 174 -4.42 3.30 1.73
CA THR A 174 -3.66 4.23 0.89
C THR A 174 -3.50 5.62 1.51
N GLY A 175 -4.14 5.91 2.66
CA GLY A 175 -3.98 7.21 3.31
C GLY A 175 -5.08 7.60 4.30
N GLY A 176 -5.22 8.91 4.50
CA GLY A 176 -6.16 9.48 5.47
C GLY A 176 -5.69 9.29 6.91
N VAL A 177 -4.67 10.02 7.33
CA VAL A 177 -4.07 9.90 8.67
C VAL A 177 -5.08 10.24 9.78
N ILE A 178 -5.24 9.32 10.73
CA ILE A 178 -6.01 9.46 11.97
C ILE A 178 -5.11 10.02 13.06
N ALA A 179 -3.94 9.40 13.23
CA ALA A 179 -2.91 9.79 14.18
C ALA A 179 -1.55 9.33 13.66
N THR A 180 -0.49 10.03 14.05
CA THR A 180 0.88 9.69 13.68
C THR A 180 1.84 10.04 14.81
N GLY A 181 3.02 9.42 14.81
CA GLY A 181 4.09 9.79 15.73
C GLY A 181 5.46 9.36 15.22
N MET A 182 6.48 10.04 15.75
CA MET A 182 7.89 9.77 15.49
C MET A 182 8.66 9.66 16.80
N PRO A 183 8.47 8.58 17.59
CA PRO A 183 9.10 8.48 18.90
C PRO A 183 10.61 8.21 18.79
N ASN A 184 11.39 8.89 19.62
CA ASN A 184 12.84 8.66 19.79
C ASN A 184 13.15 7.57 20.83
N GLY A 185 12.13 6.94 21.42
CA GLY A 185 12.25 5.94 22.48
C GLY A 185 10.97 5.11 22.60
N PRO A 186 10.75 4.43 23.74
CA PRO A 186 9.59 3.57 23.92
C PRO A 186 8.27 4.31 23.66
N ALA A 187 7.37 3.67 22.93
CA ALA A 187 6.07 4.23 22.58
C ALA A 187 4.97 3.18 22.65
N THR A 188 3.76 3.65 22.96
CA THR A 188 2.54 2.83 22.97
C THR A 188 1.53 3.43 22.01
N VAL A 189 0.87 2.59 21.22
CA VAL A 189 -0.19 2.99 20.28
C VAL A 189 -1.39 2.08 20.45
N THR A 190 -2.58 2.64 20.54
CA THR A 190 -3.84 1.89 20.46
C THR A 190 -4.40 2.00 19.05
N ILE A 191 -4.48 0.86 18.36
CA ILE A 191 -5.11 0.68 17.05
C ILE A 191 -6.57 0.33 17.28
N ALA A 192 -7.47 1.20 16.82
CA ALA A 192 -8.91 0.99 16.98
C ALA A 192 -9.43 0.03 15.92
N ALA A 193 -10.53 -0.67 16.22
CA ALA A 193 -11.21 -1.54 15.24
C ALA A 193 -11.76 -0.78 14.02
N SER A 194 -11.96 0.53 14.14
CA SER A 194 -12.37 1.40 13.03
C SER A 194 -11.24 1.77 12.07
N ASP A 195 -9.99 1.63 12.49
CA ASP A 195 -8.84 1.93 11.65
C ASP A 195 -8.77 0.92 10.50
N LYS A 196 -8.29 1.35 9.33
CA LYS A 196 -8.16 0.46 8.17
C LYS A 196 -6.74 0.01 7.91
N ALA A 197 -5.76 0.81 8.32
CA ALA A 197 -4.37 0.40 8.25
C ALA A 197 -3.53 1.05 9.35
N PHE A 198 -2.44 0.36 9.69
CA PHE A 198 -1.36 0.85 10.52
C PHE A 198 -0.08 0.86 9.69
N GLN A 199 0.46 2.05 9.45
CA GLN A 199 1.71 2.22 8.72
C GLN A 199 2.86 2.43 9.69
N THR A 200 3.98 1.76 9.50
CA THR A 200 5.16 1.89 10.36
C THR A 200 6.45 1.72 9.58
N GLY A 201 7.53 2.35 10.03
CA GLY A 201 8.87 2.11 9.49
C GLY A 201 9.96 2.53 10.46
N GLY A 202 11.09 1.82 10.42
CA GLY A 202 12.27 2.08 11.26
C GLY A 202 12.05 1.92 12.77
N CYS A 203 10.93 1.37 13.21
CA CYS A 203 10.67 1.02 14.60
C CYS A 203 11.11 -0.41 14.88
N VAL A 204 11.57 -0.68 16.12
CA VAL A 204 11.59 -2.04 16.66
C VAL A 204 10.17 -2.61 16.62
N GLU A 205 10.05 -3.91 16.37
CA GLU A 205 8.77 -4.59 16.14
C GLU A 205 7.72 -4.24 17.21
N TRP A 206 6.51 -3.97 16.73
CA TRP A 206 5.39 -3.60 17.60
C TRP A 206 4.83 -4.86 18.25
N THR A 207 4.97 -4.97 19.56
CA THR A 207 4.45 -6.11 20.33
C THR A 207 3.13 -5.73 20.99
N LYS A 208 2.14 -6.62 20.94
CA LYS A 208 0.86 -6.41 21.64
C LYS A 208 1.12 -6.29 23.14
N ALA A 209 0.62 -5.22 23.75
CA ALA A 209 0.84 -4.87 25.16
C ALA A 209 -0.10 -5.62 26.12
#